data_AF-A0A938JPW1-F1
#
_entry.id   AF-A0A938JPW1-F1
#
_cell.length_a   1.000
_cell.length_b   1.000
_cell.length_c   1.000
_cell.angle_alpha   90.00
_cell.angle_beta   90.00
_cell.angle_gamma   90.00
#
_symmetry.space_group_name_H-M   'P 1'
#
loop_
_entity.id
_entity.type
_entity.pdbx_description
1 polymer ?
#
loop_
_entity_poly.entity_id
_entity_poly.type
_entity_poly.pdbx_seq_one_letter_code
_entity_poly.pdbx_strand_id
1 'polypeptide(L)'
;MVGTRTDGAAGGTELTTIADDLAVFHRGEEVFRHEELPPDTVHEEHGIVFRTLPRPAGRLLSRFATVNDVHFGETECGRIDTSPLGPIQRAEPGEAPYPVTMNAGAIAEIDRIDPAAVVVKGDLTEDGRDAEFAAFREHWGVFGDRLHTVRGNHDSYRGQNEYEGDQWIEMPGLAVALLDTAIPGVTTGAIHDGQLQWLDAVLRASTVPVIVMGHHQQWIEGKRSDTYFGLHPDCSDLMDQIIDNHACALAYAAGHTHRHRVRRMRRSGVPSIEIGCVKDFPGTWAEYRVHEGGVMQVVHRISSPAALAWSNRCRNLYADFGTDYQTYAMGTLEERCFVIPLR
;
A
#
# COMPACT_ATOMS: atom_id res chain seq x y z
N MET A 1 23.28 27.70 7.20
CA MET A 1 22.81 28.74 6.26
C MET A 1 23.13 28.20 4.88
N VAL A 2 22.20 27.76 4.05
CA VAL A 2 20.83 28.23 3.81
C VAL A 2 19.89 27.02 3.81
N GLY A 3 18.85 27.07 4.63
CA GLY A 3 17.75 26.12 4.57
C GLY A 3 16.75 26.59 3.52
N THR A 4 16.38 25.72 2.60
CA THR A 4 15.23 25.92 1.72
C THR A 4 14.01 25.37 2.44
N ARG A 5 13.35 26.23 3.22
CA ARG A 5 11.90 26.10 3.44
C ARG A 5 11.25 26.36 2.10
N THR A 6 10.67 25.33 1.50
CA THR A 6 9.63 25.53 0.48
C THR A 6 8.33 25.68 1.25
N ASP A 7 7.91 26.93 1.43
CA ASP A 7 6.58 27.25 1.90
C ASP A 7 5.57 26.59 0.96
N GLY A 8 4.74 25.70 1.50
CA GLY A 8 3.67 25.02 0.80
C GLY A 8 2.61 26.02 0.35
N ALA A 9 2.70 26.45 -0.90
CA ALA A 9 1.56 26.97 -1.62
C ALA A 9 0.82 25.78 -2.26
N ALA A 10 -0.48 25.65 -1.97
CA ALA A 10 -1.39 24.86 -2.79
C ALA A 10 -1.29 25.40 -4.24
N GLY A 11 -0.63 24.68 -5.13
CA GLY A 11 -0.46 25.11 -6.53
C GLY A 11 0.75 24.57 -7.29
N GLY A 12 1.71 23.93 -6.62
CA GLY A 12 2.82 23.24 -7.29
C GLY A 12 2.37 21.97 -8.02
N THR A 13 2.97 21.69 -9.18
CA THR A 13 2.86 20.37 -9.81
C THR A 13 3.73 19.38 -9.04
N GLU A 14 3.20 18.20 -8.72
CA GLU A 14 3.89 17.12 -8.01
C GLU A 14 4.08 15.92 -8.95
N LEU A 15 5.30 15.39 -9.08
CA LEU A 15 5.54 14.09 -9.72
C LEU A 15 5.17 12.97 -8.73
N THR A 16 4.08 12.27 -8.99
CA THR A 16 3.53 11.29 -8.04
C THR A 16 3.91 9.86 -8.37
N THR A 17 4.04 9.54 -9.66
CA THR A 17 4.24 8.17 -10.17
C THR A 17 5.30 8.17 -11.27
N ILE A 18 6.23 7.21 -11.23
CA ILE A 18 7.14 6.88 -12.34
C ILE A 18 7.16 5.38 -12.59
N ALA A 19 7.22 4.98 -13.86
CA ALA A 19 7.53 3.61 -14.27
C ALA A 19 8.65 3.62 -15.32
N ASP A 20 8.88 2.49 -15.98
CA ASP A 20 9.79 2.40 -17.12
C ASP A 20 9.28 3.16 -18.36
N ASP A 21 7.97 3.35 -18.48
CA ASP A 21 7.31 3.95 -19.64
C ASP A 21 6.29 5.03 -19.29
N LEU A 22 6.21 5.43 -18.01
CA LEU A 22 5.15 6.29 -17.49
C LEU A 22 5.72 7.35 -16.55
N ALA A 23 5.19 8.56 -16.63
CA ALA A 23 5.28 9.57 -15.58
C ALA A 23 3.91 10.22 -15.37
N VAL A 24 3.50 10.38 -14.11
CA VAL A 24 2.22 11.01 -13.75
C VAL A 24 2.46 12.17 -12.81
N PHE A 25 1.95 13.33 -13.18
CA PHE A 25 1.99 14.55 -12.40
C PHE A 25 0.59 14.96 -11.97
N HIS A 26 0.50 15.55 -10.78
CA HIS A 26 -0.73 16.11 -10.25
C HIS A 26 -0.54 17.58 -9.89
N ARG A 27 -1.50 18.42 -10.25
CA ARG A 27 -1.57 19.83 -9.82
C ARG A 27 -2.98 20.11 -9.32
N GLY A 28 -3.15 20.04 -8.00
CA GLY A 28 -4.50 20.02 -7.41
C GLY A 28 -5.28 18.80 -7.88
N GLU A 29 -6.34 19.01 -8.66
CA GLU A 29 -7.17 17.96 -9.27
C GLU A 29 -6.83 17.69 -10.73
N GLU A 30 -5.91 18.46 -11.32
CA GLU A 30 -5.44 18.23 -12.69
C GLU A 30 -4.40 17.10 -12.71
N VAL A 31 -4.47 16.26 -13.74
CA VAL A 31 -3.59 15.11 -13.94
C VAL A 31 -2.91 15.22 -15.30
N PHE A 32 -1.58 15.12 -15.31
CA PHE A 32 -0.79 15.07 -16.54
C PHE A 32 -0.14 13.69 -16.62
N ARG A 33 -0.44 12.93 -17.67
CA ARG A 33 0.11 11.61 -17.93
C ARG A 33 1.01 11.66 -19.16
N HIS A 34 2.23 11.17 -19.00
CA HIS A 34 3.17 10.92 -20.09
C HIS A 34 3.38 9.42 -20.18
N GLU A 35 2.89 8.81 -21.25
CA GLU A 35 2.99 7.38 -21.55
C GLU A 35 4.01 7.14 -22.67
N GLU A 36 4.40 5.89 -22.87
CA GLU A 36 5.37 5.46 -23.89
C GLU A 36 6.75 6.15 -23.77
N LEU A 37 7.12 6.57 -22.56
CA LEU A 37 8.44 7.13 -22.30
C LEU A 37 9.54 6.05 -22.50
N PRO A 38 10.73 6.42 -23.00
CA PRO A 38 11.85 5.49 -23.02
C PRO A 38 12.30 5.15 -21.59
N PRO A 39 12.63 3.88 -21.30
CA PRO A 39 13.12 3.47 -19.99
C PRO A 39 14.51 4.01 -19.69
N ASP A 40 14.85 4.11 -18.41
CA ASP A 40 16.14 4.59 -17.90
C ASP A 40 16.63 5.90 -18.56
N THR A 41 15.70 6.83 -18.79
CA THR A 41 15.98 8.08 -19.50
C THR A 41 15.63 9.27 -18.62
N VAL A 42 16.45 10.34 -18.71
CA VAL A 42 16.19 11.60 -18.00
C VAL A 42 15.23 12.45 -18.80
N HIS A 43 14.25 13.00 -18.12
CA HIS A 43 13.22 13.88 -18.64
C HIS A 43 13.14 15.15 -17.78
N GLU A 44 12.60 16.21 -18.36
CA GLU A 44 12.26 17.44 -17.65
C GLU A 44 10.87 17.89 -18.10
N GLU A 45 9.92 17.89 -17.17
CA GLU A 45 8.54 18.30 -17.41
C GLU A 45 8.05 19.12 -16.23
N HIS A 46 7.26 20.17 -16.48
CA HIS A 46 6.74 21.07 -15.44
C HIS A 46 7.81 21.64 -14.48
N GLY A 47 9.06 21.75 -14.92
CA GLY A 47 10.19 22.19 -14.09
C GLY A 47 10.73 21.12 -13.12
N ILE A 48 10.34 19.85 -13.29
CA ILE A 48 10.79 18.70 -12.51
C ILE A 48 11.65 17.82 -13.40
N VAL A 49 12.91 17.63 -12.99
CA VAL A 49 13.80 16.65 -13.61
C VAL A 49 13.57 15.28 -12.98
N PHE A 50 13.33 14.27 -13.79
CA PHE A 50 13.13 12.89 -13.33
C PHE A 50 13.76 11.89 -14.29
N ARG A 51 13.89 10.64 -13.84
CA ARG A 51 14.36 9.53 -14.65
C ARG A 51 13.34 8.41 -14.62
N THR A 52 12.92 7.92 -15.78
CA THR A 52 12.08 6.72 -15.88
C THR A 52 12.84 5.51 -15.32
N LEU A 53 12.13 4.55 -14.74
CA LEU A 53 12.77 3.39 -14.16
C LEU A 53 13.45 2.52 -15.23
N PRO A 54 14.56 1.82 -14.91
CA PRO A 54 15.06 0.79 -15.81
C PRO A 54 14.03 -0.33 -15.92
N ARG A 55 13.72 -0.75 -17.14
CA ARG A 55 12.85 -1.91 -17.37
C ARG A 55 13.60 -3.17 -16.94
N PRO A 56 13.03 -4.00 -16.04
CA PRO A 56 13.64 -5.29 -15.71
C PRO A 56 13.83 -6.15 -16.97
N ALA A 57 14.89 -6.96 -16.99
CA ALA A 57 15.24 -7.75 -18.16
C ALA A 57 14.16 -8.77 -18.53
N GLY A 58 14.11 -9.11 -19.82
CA GLY A 58 13.17 -10.09 -20.35
C GLY A 58 11.75 -9.56 -20.52
N ARG A 59 10.84 -10.48 -20.84
CA ARG A 59 9.44 -10.14 -21.15
C ARG A 59 8.62 -9.88 -19.87
N LEU A 60 7.61 -9.02 -20.00
CA LEU A 60 6.55 -8.88 -19.01
C LEU A 60 5.74 -10.19 -18.96
N LEU A 61 5.58 -10.74 -17.77
CA LEU A 61 4.91 -12.01 -17.49
C LEU A 61 3.50 -11.80 -17.00
N SER A 62 3.31 -10.86 -16.07
CA SER A 62 2.01 -10.50 -15.51
C SER A 62 2.05 -9.11 -14.87
N ARG A 63 0.88 -8.56 -14.60
CA ARG A 63 0.67 -7.42 -13.70
C ARG A 63 -0.25 -7.85 -12.58
N PHE A 64 -0.03 -7.37 -11.37
CA PHE A 64 -1.01 -7.49 -10.30
C PHE A 64 -1.09 -6.18 -9.52
N ALA A 65 -2.19 -5.97 -8.80
CA ALA A 65 -2.42 -4.75 -8.05
C ALA A 65 -2.58 -5.04 -6.56
N THR A 66 -2.20 -4.08 -5.71
CA THR A 66 -2.51 -4.15 -4.29
C THR A 66 -3.05 -2.82 -3.78
N VAL A 67 -3.92 -2.92 -2.79
CA VAL A 67 -4.44 -1.83 -1.96
C VAL A 67 -4.41 -2.25 -0.49
N ASN A 68 -4.75 -1.32 0.40
CA ASN A 68 -4.91 -1.50 1.84
C ASN A 68 -5.69 -0.31 2.40
N ASP A 69 -6.22 -0.47 3.61
CA ASP A 69 -6.87 0.61 4.34
C ASP A 69 -7.98 1.25 3.48
N VAL A 70 -8.93 0.40 3.06
CA VAL A 70 -10.08 0.78 2.23
C VAL A 70 -11.26 1.27 3.06
N HIS A 71 -11.32 0.91 4.36
CA HIS A 71 -12.16 1.49 5.41
C HIS A 71 -13.64 1.70 5.03
N PHE A 72 -14.31 0.69 4.49
CA PHE A 72 -15.75 0.79 4.29
C PHE A 72 -16.45 1.04 5.64
N GLY A 73 -17.28 2.08 5.68
CA GLY A 73 -18.01 2.49 6.89
C GLY A 73 -17.46 3.71 7.62
N GLU A 74 -16.22 4.14 7.34
CA GLU A 74 -15.65 5.30 8.00
C GLU A 74 -16.38 6.60 7.59
N THR A 75 -16.73 7.42 8.58
CA THR A 75 -17.44 8.69 8.39
C THR A 75 -16.61 9.91 8.79
N GLU A 76 -15.49 9.70 9.47
CA GLU A 76 -14.71 10.75 10.12
C GLU A 76 -13.20 10.53 9.88
N CYS A 77 -12.69 11.04 8.76
CA CYS A 77 -11.29 10.84 8.41
C CYS A 77 -10.37 11.75 9.24
N GLY A 78 -9.30 11.17 9.79
CA GLY A 78 -8.30 11.87 10.60
C GLY A 78 -8.63 11.97 12.09
N ARG A 79 -9.63 11.22 12.58
CA ARG A 79 -9.89 11.10 14.01
C ARG A 79 -8.88 10.17 14.67
N ILE A 80 -8.31 10.59 15.79
CA ILE A 80 -7.51 9.74 16.68
C ILE A 80 -8.32 9.50 17.95
N ASP A 81 -8.73 8.26 18.19
CA ASP A 81 -9.54 7.84 19.33
C ASP A 81 -10.76 8.77 19.56
N THR A 82 -10.95 9.23 20.80
CA THR A 82 -11.99 10.19 21.16
C THR A 82 -11.48 11.65 21.14
N SER A 83 -10.29 11.90 20.59
CA SER A 83 -9.73 13.26 20.57
C SER A 83 -10.59 14.19 19.70
N PRO A 84 -10.89 15.41 20.17
CA PRO A 84 -11.59 16.40 19.37
C PRO A 84 -10.66 17.16 18.41
N LEU A 85 -9.33 16.96 18.51
CA LEU A 85 -8.34 17.61 17.66
C LEU A 85 -8.43 17.09 16.22
N GLY A 86 -8.11 17.94 15.24
CA GLY A 86 -8.24 17.64 13.83
C GLY A 86 -7.05 18.11 12.98
N PRO A 87 -7.30 18.67 11.77
CA PRO A 87 -8.62 18.80 11.14
C PRO A 87 -9.23 17.42 10.85
N ILE A 88 -10.52 17.27 11.13
CA ILE A 88 -11.29 16.05 10.85
C ILE A 88 -12.12 16.30 9.59
N GLN A 89 -11.98 15.44 8.60
CA GLN A 89 -12.70 15.56 7.33
C GLN A 89 -13.96 14.68 7.32
N ARG A 90 -14.96 15.13 6.55
CA ARG A 90 -16.22 14.42 6.31
C ARG A 90 -16.67 14.60 4.88
N ALA A 91 -17.43 13.63 4.39
CA ALA A 91 -18.26 13.84 3.23
C ALA A 91 -19.25 14.99 3.54
N GLU A 92 -19.32 15.97 2.66
CA GLU A 92 -20.26 17.10 2.77
C GLU A 92 -21.69 16.64 2.41
N PRO A 93 -22.73 17.37 2.83
CA PRO A 93 -24.10 17.05 2.44
C PRO A 93 -24.26 16.91 0.92
N GLY A 94 -24.65 15.72 0.47
CA GLY A 94 -24.83 15.39 -0.95
C GLY A 94 -23.63 14.70 -1.60
N GLU A 95 -22.47 14.62 -0.93
CA GLU A 95 -21.37 13.77 -1.35
C GLU A 95 -21.64 12.30 -1.00
N ALA A 96 -21.14 11.39 -1.83
CA ALA A 96 -21.09 9.97 -1.46
C ALA A 96 -20.10 9.76 -0.30
N PRO A 97 -20.27 8.71 0.53
CA PRO A 97 -19.27 8.34 1.53
C PRO A 97 -17.89 8.25 0.89
N TYR A 98 -16.90 8.92 1.48
CA TYR A 98 -15.58 9.00 0.86
C TYR A 98 -14.88 7.64 0.69
N PRO A 99 -15.08 6.60 1.55
CA PRO A 99 -14.52 5.29 1.25
C PRO A 99 -15.08 4.75 -0.07
N VAL A 100 -16.38 4.92 -0.35
CA VAL A 100 -16.99 4.51 -1.63
C VAL A 100 -16.37 5.29 -2.80
N THR A 101 -16.23 6.62 -2.67
CA THR A 101 -15.63 7.47 -3.71
C THR A 101 -14.19 7.07 -4.04
N MET A 102 -13.36 6.88 -3.01
CA MET A 102 -11.94 6.53 -3.19
C MET A 102 -11.77 5.13 -3.77
N ASN A 103 -12.50 4.15 -3.23
CA ASN A 103 -12.45 2.77 -3.71
C ASN A 103 -12.96 2.65 -5.15
N ALA A 104 -14.03 3.34 -5.52
CA ALA A 104 -14.51 3.35 -6.91
C ALA A 104 -13.45 3.86 -7.89
N GLY A 105 -12.69 4.91 -7.51
CA GLY A 105 -11.56 5.42 -8.29
C GLY A 105 -10.43 4.40 -8.44
N ALA A 106 -10.04 3.76 -7.34
CA ALA A 106 -9.00 2.71 -7.35
C ALA A 106 -9.42 1.51 -8.21
N ILE A 107 -10.63 0.99 -8.02
CA ILE A 107 -11.18 -0.14 -8.78
C ILE A 107 -11.16 0.14 -10.28
N ALA A 108 -11.64 1.31 -10.70
CA ALA A 108 -11.69 1.69 -12.12
C ALA A 108 -10.30 1.89 -12.75
N GLU A 109 -9.28 2.21 -11.97
CA GLU A 109 -7.89 2.30 -12.45
C GLU A 109 -7.21 0.93 -12.50
N ILE A 110 -7.43 0.10 -11.48
CA ILE A 110 -6.90 -1.27 -11.41
C ILE A 110 -7.49 -2.12 -12.53
N ASP A 111 -8.80 -2.03 -12.81
CA ASP A 111 -9.43 -2.81 -13.88
C ASP A 111 -8.80 -2.54 -15.27
N ARG A 112 -8.33 -1.30 -15.51
CA ARG A 112 -7.70 -0.90 -16.78
C ARG A 112 -6.35 -1.56 -17.05
N ILE A 113 -5.66 -2.09 -16.03
CA ILE A 113 -4.39 -2.79 -16.22
C ILE A 113 -4.56 -4.30 -16.39
N ASP A 114 -5.81 -4.80 -16.41
CA ASP A 114 -6.17 -6.21 -16.47
C ASP A 114 -5.29 -7.11 -15.59
N PRO A 115 -5.35 -6.93 -14.25
CA PRO A 115 -4.42 -7.57 -13.35
C PRO A 115 -4.68 -9.07 -13.28
N ALA A 116 -3.62 -9.86 -13.13
CA ALA A 116 -3.69 -11.29 -12.84
C ALA A 116 -4.25 -11.56 -11.43
N ALA A 117 -4.01 -10.65 -10.49
CA ALA A 117 -4.50 -10.69 -9.12
C ALA A 117 -4.68 -9.27 -8.55
N VAL A 118 -5.62 -9.12 -7.62
CA VAL A 118 -5.87 -7.90 -6.85
C VAL A 118 -5.84 -8.25 -5.37
N VAL A 119 -4.91 -7.67 -4.62
CA VAL A 119 -4.71 -7.97 -3.19
C VAL A 119 -5.12 -6.79 -2.31
N VAL A 120 -6.08 -6.99 -1.42
CA VAL A 120 -6.43 -6.02 -0.36
C VAL A 120 -5.81 -6.47 0.96
N LYS A 121 -4.76 -5.77 1.40
CA LYS A 121 -3.93 -6.16 2.56
C LYS A 121 -4.48 -5.58 3.86
N GLY A 122 -5.73 -5.88 4.18
CA GLY A 122 -6.37 -5.49 5.45
C GLY A 122 -6.96 -4.10 5.52
N ASP A 123 -7.67 -3.88 6.63
CA ASP A 123 -8.54 -2.74 6.93
C ASP A 123 -9.58 -2.54 5.83
N LEU A 124 -10.32 -3.63 5.59
CA LEU A 124 -11.45 -3.71 4.66
C LEU A 124 -12.61 -2.84 5.15
N THR A 125 -12.77 -2.80 6.47
CA THR A 125 -13.85 -2.14 7.19
C THR A 125 -13.30 -1.09 8.15
N GLU A 126 -14.17 -0.23 8.67
CA GLU A 126 -13.81 0.69 9.75
C GLU A 126 -13.89 0.04 11.14
N ASP A 127 -14.83 -0.87 11.38
CA ASP A 127 -15.07 -1.43 12.71
C ASP A 127 -15.56 -2.89 12.64
N GLY A 128 -15.39 -3.53 11.48
CA GLY A 128 -15.79 -4.89 11.17
C GLY A 128 -17.30 -5.14 11.28
N ARG A 129 -18.16 -4.15 11.03
CA ARG A 129 -19.62 -4.40 11.04
C ARG A 129 -20.04 -5.17 9.79
N ASP A 130 -21.06 -6.00 9.89
CA ASP A 130 -21.58 -6.80 8.75
C ASP A 130 -21.91 -5.94 7.52
N ALA A 131 -22.45 -4.73 7.74
CA ALA A 131 -22.77 -3.79 6.66
C ALA A 131 -21.51 -3.24 5.97
N GLU A 132 -20.41 -3.10 6.69
CA GLU A 132 -19.12 -2.64 6.18
C GLU A 132 -18.48 -3.72 5.33
N PHE A 133 -18.49 -4.97 5.80
CA PHE A 133 -18.07 -6.13 4.99
C PHE A 133 -18.97 -6.34 3.76
N ALA A 134 -20.29 -6.13 3.90
CA ALA A 134 -21.20 -6.19 2.76
C ALA A 134 -20.87 -5.13 1.70
N ALA A 135 -20.58 -3.90 2.12
CA ALA A 135 -20.15 -2.83 1.22
C ALA A 135 -18.81 -3.16 0.55
N PHE A 136 -17.84 -3.71 1.30
CA PHE A 136 -16.59 -4.19 0.73
C PHE A 136 -16.81 -5.22 -0.38
N ARG A 137 -17.60 -6.26 -0.12
CA ARG A 137 -17.92 -7.32 -1.10
C ARG A 137 -18.64 -6.78 -2.33
N GLU A 138 -19.58 -5.86 -2.13
CA GLU A 138 -20.32 -5.22 -3.22
C GLU A 138 -19.40 -4.49 -4.20
N HIS A 139 -18.40 -3.75 -3.69
CA HIS A 139 -17.55 -2.91 -4.52
C HIS A 139 -16.37 -3.68 -5.10
N TRP A 140 -15.60 -4.39 -4.26
CA TRP A 140 -14.40 -5.10 -4.69
C TRP A 140 -14.69 -6.45 -5.36
N GLY A 141 -15.90 -6.99 -5.18
CA GLY A 141 -16.31 -8.27 -5.78
C GLY A 141 -16.31 -8.28 -7.31
N VAL A 142 -16.19 -7.12 -7.97
CA VAL A 142 -16.03 -7.02 -9.44
C VAL A 142 -14.81 -7.80 -9.97
N PHE A 143 -13.78 -8.00 -9.13
CA PHE A 143 -12.59 -8.75 -9.52
C PHE A 143 -12.76 -10.28 -9.43
N GLY A 144 -13.86 -10.77 -8.83
CA GLY A 144 -14.17 -12.20 -8.74
C GLY A 144 -13.02 -13.02 -8.15
N ASP A 145 -12.67 -14.11 -8.83
CA ASP A 145 -11.61 -15.04 -8.41
C ASP A 145 -10.20 -14.42 -8.37
N ARG A 146 -10.02 -13.21 -8.92
CA ARG A 146 -8.75 -12.47 -8.86
C ARG A 146 -8.60 -11.68 -7.56
N LEU A 147 -9.67 -11.53 -6.77
CA LEU A 147 -9.64 -10.78 -5.52
C LEU A 147 -9.12 -11.66 -4.38
N HIS A 148 -8.03 -11.24 -3.76
CA HIS A 148 -7.45 -11.86 -2.58
C HIS A 148 -7.37 -10.85 -1.44
N THR A 149 -7.68 -11.29 -0.23
CA THR A 149 -7.82 -10.38 0.91
C THR A 149 -7.40 -11.07 2.19
N VAL A 150 -6.88 -10.30 3.13
CA VAL A 150 -6.67 -10.68 4.54
C VAL A 150 -7.18 -9.57 5.42
N ARG A 151 -7.34 -9.85 6.70
CA ARG A 151 -7.74 -8.87 7.72
C ARG A 151 -6.64 -7.86 8.01
N GLY A 152 -7.05 -6.64 8.30
CA GLY A 152 -6.31 -5.71 9.15
C GLY A 152 -6.90 -5.68 10.55
N ASN A 153 -6.38 -4.82 11.41
CA ASN A 153 -6.87 -4.71 12.78
C ASN A 153 -8.34 -4.24 12.83
N HIS A 154 -8.76 -3.32 11.95
CA HIS A 154 -10.14 -2.81 11.93
C HIS A 154 -11.17 -3.90 11.60
N ASP A 155 -10.76 -4.92 10.84
CA ASP A 155 -11.61 -6.05 10.46
C ASP A 155 -11.85 -7.04 11.61
N SER A 156 -11.14 -6.89 12.73
CA SER A 156 -11.16 -7.86 13.83
C SER A 156 -11.46 -7.28 15.21
N TYR A 157 -11.74 -5.97 15.30
CA TYR A 157 -11.97 -5.29 16.59
C TYR A 157 -13.15 -5.83 17.40
N ARG A 158 -14.13 -6.47 16.75
CA ARG A 158 -15.28 -7.11 17.41
C ARG A 158 -15.18 -8.63 17.39
N GLY A 159 -13.98 -9.18 17.16
CA GLY A 159 -13.71 -10.62 17.15
C GLY A 159 -14.20 -11.33 15.88
N GLN A 160 -14.31 -10.60 14.77
CA GLN A 160 -14.74 -11.15 13.49
C GLN A 160 -13.63 -12.01 12.87
N ASN A 161 -14.05 -13.04 12.15
CA ASN A 161 -13.18 -13.98 11.45
C ASN A 161 -13.43 -14.00 9.94
N GLU A 162 -14.17 -13.01 9.41
CA GLU A 162 -14.30 -12.86 7.97
C GLU A 162 -12.92 -12.55 7.37
N TYR A 163 -12.55 -13.26 6.30
CA TYR A 163 -11.23 -13.17 5.66
C TYR A 163 -10.03 -13.57 6.55
N GLU A 164 -10.27 -14.38 7.58
CA GLU A 164 -9.20 -14.97 8.39
C GLU A 164 -8.37 -15.98 7.58
N GLY A 165 -7.05 -15.92 7.78
CA GLY A 165 -6.11 -16.95 7.35
C GLY A 165 -5.19 -16.55 6.19
N ASP A 166 -4.05 -17.22 6.16
CA ASP A 166 -3.00 -16.98 5.16
C ASP A 166 -3.38 -17.55 3.79
N GLN A 167 -2.87 -16.92 2.72
CA GLN A 167 -3.11 -17.33 1.34
C GLN A 167 -1.81 -17.42 0.55
N TRP A 168 -1.73 -18.47 -0.27
CA TRP A 168 -0.71 -18.61 -1.31
C TRP A 168 -1.34 -18.32 -2.66
N ILE A 169 -0.84 -17.31 -3.36
CA ILE A 169 -1.43 -16.82 -4.61
C ILE A 169 -0.37 -16.92 -5.70
N GLU A 170 -0.57 -17.80 -6.67
CA GLU A 170 0.33 -17.97 -7.80
C GLU A 170 -0.15 -17.21 -9.03
N MET A 171 0.78 -16.61 -9.75
CA MET A 171 0.54 -15.93 -11.02
C MET A 171 1.73 -16.13 -11.96
N PRO A 172 1.63 -15.81 -13.26
CA PRO A 172 2.75 -15.98 -14.18
C PRO A 172 4.00 -15.21 -13.72
N GLY A 173 5.03 -15.95 -13.32
CA GLY A 173 6.34 -15.41 -12.95
C GLY A 173 6.54 -15.05 -11.48
N LEU A 174 5.53 -15.17 -10.62
CA LEU A 174 5.60 -14.76 -9.21
C LEU A 174 4.57 -15.53 -8.36
N ALA A 175 4.85 -15.66 -7.06
CA ALA A 175 3.84 -15.95 -6.07
C ALA A 175 3.76 -14.87 -4.98
N VAL A 176 2.62 -14.78 -4.30
CA VAL A 176 2.42 -13.96 -3.11
C VAL A 176 2.09 -14.86 -1.93
N ALA A 177 2.84 -14.70 -0.84
CA ALA A 177 2.49 -15.24 0.46
C ALA A 177 1.79 -14.13 1.26
N LEU A 178 0.47 -14.15 1.30
CA LEU A 178 -0.35 -13.16 1.97
C LEU A 178 -0.68 -13.65 3.39
N LEU A 179 -0.16 -12.95 4.39
CA LEU A 179 -0.28 -13.28 5.80
C LEU A 179 -1.41 -12.50 6.47
N ASP A 180 -2.25 -13.20 7.23
CA ASP A 180 -3.17 -12.57 8.16
C ASP A 180 -2.42 -12.20 9.45
N THR A 181 -2.25 -10.90 9.67
CA THR A 181 -1.42 -10.38 10.77
C THR A 181 -2.25 -9.80 11.91
N ALA A 182 -3.57 -9.86 11.80
CA ALA A 182 -4.49 -9.26 12.76
C ALA A 182 -4.54 -10.06 14.06
N ILE A 183 -4.53 -9.35 15.18
CA ILE A 183 -4.81 -9.91 16.50
C ILE A 183 -6.22 -9.45 16.89
N PRO A 184 -7.18 -10.36 17.10
CA PRO A 184 -8.55 -9.98 17.43
C PRO A 184 -8.64 -8.99 18.60
N GLY A 185 -9.31 -7.86 18.38
CA GLY A 185 -9.50 -6.81 19.38
C GLY A 185 -8.28 -5.92 19.65
N VAL A 186 -7.20 -6.04 18.86
CA VAL A 186 -5.93 -5.33 19.09
C VAL A 186 -5.45 -4.64 17.81
N THR A 187 -4.95 -3.41 17.94
CA THR A 187 -4.44 -2.62 16.80
C THR A 187 -3.08 -3.10 16.28
N THR A 188 -2.26 -3.70 17.13
CA THR A 188 -0.94 -4.21 16.74
C THR A 188 -1.05 -5.59 16.08
N GLY A 189 -0.01 -5.98 15.34
CA GLY A 189 0.00 -7.24 14.59
C GLY A 189 0.95 -8.29 15.15
N ALA A 190 0.67 -9.56 14.88
CA ALA A 190 1.58 -10.67 15.15
C ALA A 190 1.53 -11.70 14.02
N ILE A 191 2.55 -12.56 13.98
CA ILE A 191 2.57 -13.77 13.16
C ILE A 191 2.85 -14.93 14.13
N HIS A 192 1.96 -15.91 14.16
CA HIS A 192 2.07 -17.04 15.07
C HIS A 192 2.96 -18.15 14.52
N ASP A 193 3.43 -19.05 15.39
CA ASP A 193 4.34 -20.15 15.03
C ASP A 193 3.85 -21.01 13.86
N GLY A 194 2.53 -21.28 13.80
CA GLY A 194 1.94 -22.03 12.71
C GLY A 194 2.05 -21.31 11.36
N GLN A 195 1.87 -19.99 11.34
CA GLN A 195 2.01 -19.16 10.15
C GLN A 195 3.48 -19.04 9.72
N LEU A 196 4.40 -18.94 10.68
CA LEU A 196 5.84 -18.97 10.40
C LEU A 196 6.28 -20.31 9.79
N GLN A 197 5.77 -21.44 10.32
CA GLN A 197 6.01 -22.77 9.75
C GLN A 197 5.43 -22.91 8.34
N TRP A 198 4.22 -22.39 8.14
CA TRP A 198 3.59 -22.34 6.81
C TRP A 198 4.42 -21.51 5.83
N LEU A 199 4.86 -20.31 6.23
CA LEU A 199 5.69 -19.43 5.41
C LEU A 199 7.00 -20.11 5.00
N ASP A 200 7.70 -20.72 5.94
CA ASP A 200 8.94 -21.48 5.65
C ASP A 200 8.67 -22.62 4.66
N ALA A 201 7.56 -23.34 4.81
CA ALA A 201 7.19 -24.45 3.94
C ALA A 201 6.86 -24.00 2.51
N VAL A 202 6.08 -22.94 2.33
CA VAL A 202 5.72 -22.45 0.98
C VAL A 202 6.92 -21.81 0.28
N LEU A 203 7.78 -21.08 1.00
CA LEU A 203 9.00 -20.51 0.42
C LEU A 203 9.98 -21.61 -0.01
N ARG A 204 10.12 -22.67 0.80
CA ARG A 204 10.94 -23.84 0.47
C ARG A 204 10.45 -24.58 -0.78
N ALA A 205 9.13 -24.64 -0.97
CA ALA A 205 8.51 -25.33 -2.10
C ALA A 205 8.46 -24.47 -3.38
N SER A 206 8.57 -23.14 -3.25
CA SER A 206 8.40 -22.23 -4.38
C SER A 206 9.48 -22.39 -5.44
N THR A 207 9.05 -22.48 -6.69
CA THR A 207 9.92 -22.46 -7.88
C THR A 207 9.93 -21.10 -8.59
N VAL A 208 9.20 -20.12 -8.05
CA VAL A 208 9.11 -18.75 -8.55
C VAL A 208 9.51 -17.77 -7.45
N PRO A 209 9.89 -16.52 -7.80
CA PRO A 209 10.08 -15.49 -6.80
C PRO A 209 8.79 -15.22 -6.01
N VAL A 210 8.93 -14.75 -4.78
CA VAL A 210 7.84 -14.57 -3.83
C VAL A 210 7.89 -13.18 -3.22
N ILE A 211 6.75 -12.48 -3.19
CA ILE A 211 6.58 -11.30 -2.33
C ILE A 211 5.72 -11.71 -1.14
N VAL A 212 6.24 -11.51 0.06
CA VAL A 212 5.47 -11.72 1.29
C VAL A 212 4.67 -10.44 1.55
N MET A 213 3.41 -10.56 1.93
CA MET A 213 2.53 -9.43 2.18
C MET A 213 1.76 -9.64 3.48
N GLY A 214 1.42 -8.54 4.14
CA GLY A 214 0.56 -8.54 5.32
C GLY A 214 -0.06 -7.16 5.51
N HIS A 215 -0.87 -6.99 6.55
CA HIS A 215 -1.42 -5.68 6.88
C HIS A 215 -0.41 -4.82 7.64
N HIS A 216 0.12 -5.35 8.75
CA HIS A 216 0.99 -4.59 9.67
C HIS A 216 2.45 -4.53 9.18
N GLN A 217 3.07 -3.35 9.23
CA GLN A 217 4.48 -3.18 8.89
C GLN A 217 5.42 -3.90 9.87
N GLN A 218 6.51 -4.46 9.34
CA GLN A 218 7.52 -5.14 10.15
C GLN A 218 8.22 -4.18 11.12
N TRP A 219 8.48 -4.66 12.34
CA TRP A 219 9.44 -4.01 13.22
C TRP A 219 10.87 -4.22 12.68
N ILE A 220 11.61 -3.13 12.48
CA ILE A 220 13.00 -3.17 11.99
C ILE A 220 13.96 -2.65 13.05
N GLU A 221 13.61 -1.55 13.71
CA GLU A 221 14.45 -0.90 14.69
C GLU A 221 13.63 -0.05 15.66
N GLY A 222 14.29 0.37 16.74
CA GLY A 222 13.68 1.19 17.79
C GLY A 222 13.50 0.42 19.10
N LYS A 223 12.60 0.90 19.95
CA LYS A 223 12.28 0.24 21.21
C LYS A 223 11.47 -1.02 20.92
N ARG A 224 11.93 -2.18 21.42
CA ARG A 224 11.14 -3.41 21.40
C ARG A 224 9.99 -3.29 22.40
N SER A 225 8.77 -3.54 21.95
CA SER A 225 7.54 -3.42 22.74
C SER A 225 6.42 -4.25 22.10
N ASP A 226 5.61 -4.92 22.90
CA ASP A 226 4.39 -5.62 22.45
C ASP A 226 3.27 -4.63 22.08
N THR A 227 3.47 -3.35 22.39
CA THR A 227 2.63 -2.22 21.96
C THR A 227 3.21 -1.51 20.73
N TYR A 228 4.18 -2.10 20.04
CA TYR A 228 4.66 -1.54 18.77
C TYR A 228 3.51 -1.52 17.78
N PHE A 229 3.30 -0.38 17.11
CA PHE A 229 2.14 -0.16 16.25
C PHE A 229 1.98 -1.22 15.15
N GLY A 230 3.08 -1.70 14.57
CA GLY A 230 3.04 -2.75 13.54
C GLY A 230 3.17 -4.17 14.10
N LEU A 231 3.87 -5.04 13.36
CA LEU A 231 4.16 -6.40 13.78
C LEU A 231 5.07 -6.43 15.02
N HIS A 232 4.75 -7.29 15.97
CA HIS A 232 5.55 -7.48 17.17
C HIS A 232 7.03 -7.77 16.82
N PRO A 233 8.00 -7.26 17.60
CA PRO A 233 9.42 -7.40 17.28
C PRO A 233 9.90 -8.85 17.12
N ASP A 234 9.41 -9.77 17.94
CA ASP A 234 9.89 -11.16 17.94
C ASP A 234 9.44 -11.91 16.69
N CYS A 235 8.16 -11.80 16.31
CA CYS A 235 7.68 -12.42 15.06
C CYS A 235 8.25 -11.71 13.82
N SER A 236 8.54 -10.40 13.91
CA SER A 236 9.24 -9.65 12.86
C SER A 236 10.64 -10.21 12.60
N ASP A 237 11.42 -10.47 13.64
CA ASP A 237 12.77 -11.03 13.53
C ASP A 237 12.76 -12.49 13.03
N LEU A 238 11.76 -13.28 13.45
CA LEU A 238 11.58 -14.66 12.96
C LEU A 238 11.19 -14.69 11.48
N MET A 239 10.31 -13.80 11.04
CA MET A 239 9.98 -13.65 9.62
C MET A 239 11.22 -13.25 8.80
N ASP A 240 12.02 -12.28 9.28
CA ASP A 240 13.27 -11.88 8.61
C ASP A 240 14.25 -13.06 8.51
N GLN A 241 14.37 -13.87 9.56
CA GLN A 241 15.17 -15.09 9.55
C GLN A 241 14.71 -16.08 8.47
N ILE A 242 13.40 -16.29 8.33
CA ILE A 242 12.85 -17.19 7.32
C ILE A 242 13.17 -16.64 5.92
N ILE A 243 12.91 -15.36 5.68
CA ILE A 243 13.20 -14.69 4.40
C ILE A 243 14.70 -14.72 4.04
N ASP A 244 15.57 -14.63 5.04
CA ASP A 244 17.04 -14.74 4.85
C ASP A 244 17.44 -16.12 4.32
N ASN A 245 16.77 -17.18 4.78
CA ASN A 245 17.03 -18.56 4.34
C ASN A 245 16.49 -18.90 2.94
N HIS A 246 15.63 -18.04 2.37
CA HIS A 246 14.94 -18.32 1.11
C HIS A 246 15.15 -17.20 0.09
N ALA A 247 16.10 -17.39 -0.83
CA ALA A 247 16.41 -16.40 -1.87
C ALA A 247 15.20 -16.07 -2.78
N CYS A 248 14.23 -16.97 -2.90
CA CYS A 248 13.00 -16.69 -3.64
C CYS A 248 12.19 -15.54 -3.02
N ALA A 249 12.29 -15.28 -1.71
CA ALA A 249 11.60 -14.17 -1.05
C ALA A 249 12.28 -12.82 -1.37
N LEU A 250 11.57 -11.97 -2.10
CA LEU A 250 12.09 -10.72 -2.65
C LEU A 250 11.81 -9.49 -1.77
N ALA A 251 10.73 -9.48 -0.99
CA ALA A 251 10.27 -8.34 -0.20
C ALA A 251 9.21 -8.75 0.83
N TYR A 252 8.98 -7.86 1.81
CA TYR A 252 7.75 -7.82 2.60
C TYR A 252 7.01 -6.51 2.34
N ALA A 253 5.72 -6.55 2.01
CA ALA A 253 4.90 -5.36 1.75
C ALA A 253 3.66 -5.29 2.65
N ALA A 254 3.42 -4.10 3.22
CA ALA A 254 2.40 -3.85 4.23
C ALA A 254 1.60 -2.57 3.97
N GLY A 255 0.44 -2.47 4.62
CA GLY A 255 -0.39 -1.26 4.73
C GLY A 255 -0.30 -0.64 6.12
N HIS A 256 -1.44 -0.36 6.76
CA HIS A 256 -1.64 0.02 8.17
C HIS A 256 -1.14 1.41 8.57
N THR A 257 0.01 1.83 8.03
CA THR A 257 0.64 3.11 8.42
C THR A 257 0.09 4.31 7.65
N HIS A 258 -0.70 4.05 6.60
CA HIS A 258 -1.20 5.01 5.62
C HIS A 258 -0.10 5.84 4.94
N ARG A 259 1.16 5.39 4.97
CA ARG A 259 2.27 6.08 4.32
C ARG A 259 3.03 5.18 3.37
N HIS A 260 3.73 5.82 2.45
CA HIS A 260 4.80 5.18 1.70
C HIS A 260 6.11 5.23 2.48
N ARG A 261 6.75 4.08 2.62
CA ARG A 261 8.10 3.99 3.20
C ARG A 261 8.80 2.73 2.74
N VAL A 262 10.09 2.81 2.44
CA VAL A 262 10.91 1.63 2.19
C VAL A 262 12.08 1.59 3.15
N ARG A 263 12.18 0.48 3.88
CA ARG A 263 13.30 0.18 4.77
C ARG A 263 13.90 -1.16 4.37
N ARG A 264 15.07 -1.51 4.93
CA ARG A 264 15.72 -2.79 4.70
C ARG A 264 15.56 -3.68 5.93
N MET A 265 15.14 -4.91 5.72
CA MET A 265 15.17 -5.93 6.77
C MET A 265 16.62 -6.15 7.23
N ARG A 266 16.82 -6.43 8.51
CA ARG A 266 18.15 -6.42 9.13
C ARG A 266 19.00 -7.61 8.75
N ARG A 267 18.39 -8.79 8.61
CA ARG A 267 19.09 -10.04 8.31
C ARG A 267 19.11 -10.29 6.80
N SER A 268 17.93 -10.40 6.20
CA SER A 268 17.79 -10.75 4.78
C SER A 268 18.16 -9.63 3.81
N GLY A 269 18.14 -8.37 4.26
CA GLY A 269 18.40 -7.20 3.41
C GLY A 269 17.32 -6.90 2.37
N VAL A 270 16.24 -7.68 2.31
CA VAL A 270 15.12 -7.42 1.40
C VAL A 270 14.39 -6.14 1.81
N PRO A 271 13.73 -5.43 0.88
CA PRO A 271 12.92 -4.28 1.24
C PRO A 271 11.71 -4.71 2.09
N SER A 272 11.50 -3.98 3.19
CA SER A 272 10.25 -3.88 3.91
C SER A 272 9.54 -2.61 3.43
N ILE A 273 8.37 -2.79 2.83
CA ILE A 273 7.64 -1.79 2.06
C ILE A 273 6.35 -1.46 2.80
N GLU A 274 6.09 -0.18 3.00
CA GLU A 274 4.81 0.36 3.46
C GLU A 274 4.14 1.09 2.29
N ILE A 275 2.85 0.85 2.08
CA ILE A 275 2.06 1.45 1.00
C ILE A 275 0.95 2.30 1.61
N GLY A 276 0.83 3.54 1.13
CA GLY A 276 -0.23 4.47 1.50
C GLY A 276 -1.64 3.91 1.26
N CYS A 277 -2.59 4.39 2.06
CA CYS A 277 -3.97 3.93 2.06
C CYS A 277 -4.73 4.35 0.79
N VAL A 278 -5.88 3.71 0.57
CA VAL A 278 -6.87 4.16 -0.42
C VAL A 278 -7.68 5.34 0.10
N LYS A 279 -8.08 5.32 1.38
CA LYS A 279 -9.17 6.17 1.88
C LYS A 279 -8.88 7.67 1.96
N ASP A 280 -7.62 8.09 2.08
CA ASP A 280 -7.26 9.49 2.32
C ASP A 280 -6.07 9.96 1.49
N PHE A 281 -5.24 10.90 1.95
CA PHE A 281 -4.13 11.44 1.15
C PHE A 281 -2.89 10.53 1.27
N PRO A 282 -2.19 10.20 0.17
CA PRO A 282 -2.39 10.65 -1.21
C PRO A 282 -3.53 9.96 -1.96
N GLY A 283 -3.99 8.82 -1.45
CA GLY A 283 -5.06 8.01 -2.04
C GLY A 283 -4.50 7.17 -3.15
N THR A 284 -3.96 6.00 -2.81
CA THR A 284 -3.09 5.25 -3.72
C THR A 284 -3.45 3.78 -3.85
N TRP A 285 -2.99 3.20 -4.95
CA TRP A 285 -2.88 1.76 -5.15
C TRP A 285 -1.50 1.44 -5.74
N ALA A 286 -1.01 0.22 -5.56
CA ALA A 286 0.29 -0.20 -6.09
C ALA A 286 0.11 -1.22 -7.21
N GLU A 287 0.70 -0.92 -8.36
CA GLU A 287 0.90 -1.85 -9.47
C GLU A 287 2.23 -2.58 -9.29
N TYR A 288 2.24 -3.87 -9.61
CA TYR A 288 3.46 -4.67 -9.72
C TYR A 288 3.55 -5.24 -11.13
N ARG A 289 4.64 -4.92 -11.83
CA ARG A 289 4.95 -5.44 -13.17
C ARG A 289 5.98 -6.55 -13.02
N VAL A 290 5.57 -7.80 -13.27
CA VAL A 290 6.42 -8.98 -13.10
C VAL A 290 7.09 -9.29 -14.42
N HIS A 291 8.42 -9.20 -14.45
CA HIS A 291 9.24 -9.57 -15.60
C HIS A 291 10.11 -10.79 -15.27
N GLU A 292 10.68 -11.42 -16.29
CA GLU A 292 11.63 -12.53 -16.12
C GLU A 292 12.86 -12.14 -15.26
N GLY A 293 13.29 -10.88 -15.32
CA GLY A 293 14.47 -10.38 -14.62
C GLY A 293 14.20 -9.58 -13.34
N GLY A 294 12.95 -9.46 -12.88
CA GLY A 294 12.62 -8.69 -11.67
C GLY A 294 11.18 -8.21 -11.60
N VAL A 295 10.82 -7.56 -10.50
CA VAL A 295 9.49 -6.99 -10.28
C VAL A 295 9.60 -5.47 -10.15
N MET A 296 8.83 -4.72 -10.91
CA MET A 296 8.73 -3.26 -10.72
C MET A 296 7.50 -2.94 -9.90
N GLN A 297 7.67 -2.23 -8.78
CA GLN A 297 6.57 -1.63 -8.03
C GLN A 297 6.35 -0.20 -8.54
N VAL A 298 5.09 0.14 -8.84
CA VAL A 298 4.66 1.47 -9.29
C VAL A 298 3.43 1.86 -8.47
N VAL A 299 3.59 2.78 -7.53
CA VAL A 299 2.47 3.34 -6.79
C VAL A 299 1.79 4.42 -7.62
N HIS A 300 0.48 4.28 -7.82
CA HIS A 300 -0.37 5.23 -8.51
C HIS A 300 -1.21 6.01 -7.51
N ARG A 301 -1.24 7.34 -7.67
CA ARG A 301 -2.25 8.18 -7.01
C ARG A 301 -3.56 8.10 -7.78
N ILE A 302 -4.66 7.80 -7.09
CA ILE A 302 -5.99 7.69 -7.66
C ILE A 302 -6.36 9.04 -8.27
N SER A 303 -6.64 9.03 -9.57
CA SER A 303 -6.66 10.19 -10.45
C SER A 303 -8.06 10.56 -10.94
N SER A 304 -9.10 9.87 -10.48
CA SER A 304 -10.47 10.32 -10.75
C SER A 304 -10.73 11.69 -10.09
N PRO A 305 -11.47 12.61 -10.75
CA PRO A 305 -11.72 13.94 -10.18
C PRO A 305 -12.33 13.91 -8.77
N ALA A 306 -13.29 13.02 -8.53
CA ALA A 306 -13.93 12.88 -7.21
C ALA A 306 -12.95 12.41 -6.12
N ALA A 307 -12.07 11.46 -6.45
CA ALA A 307 -11.04 10.99 -5.52
C ALA A 307 -9.97 12.07 -5.25
N LEU A 308 -9.59 12.87 -6.25
CA LEU A 308 -8.65 13.97 -6.06
C LEU A 308 -9.26 15.10 -5.22
N ALA A 309 -10.53 15.45 -5.47
CA ALA A 309 -11.27 16.41 -4.66
C ALA A 309 -11.35 15.99 -3.18
N TRP A 310 -11.59 14.71 -2.90
CA TRP A 310 -11.54 14.17 -1.54
C TRP A 310 -10.12 14.15 -0.96
N SER A 311 -9.19 13.44 -1.61
CA SER A 311 -7.83 13.23 -1.07
C SER A 311 -7.08 14.55 -0.87
N ASN A 312 -7.30 15.57 -1.69
CA ASN A 312 -6.68 16.88 -1.49
C ASN A 312 -7.15 17.58 -0.20
N ARG A 313 -8.38 17.34 0.27
CA ARG A 313 -8.85 17.83 1.60
C ARG A 313 -8.09 17.18 2.75
N CYS A 314 -7.55 15.98 2.54
CA CYS A 314 -6.85 15.19 3.55
C CYS A 314 -5.35 15.51 3.67
N ARG A 315 -4.80 16.45 2.89
CA ARG A 315 -3.37 16.82 2.97
C ARG A 315 -2.92 17.31 4.35
N ASN A 316 -3.83 17.95 5.08
CA ASN A 316 -3.54 18.59 6.37
C ASN A 316 -4.07 17.79 7.57
N LEU A 317 -4.43 16.51 7.40
CA LEU A 317 -4.84 15.69 8.56
C LEU A 317 -3.79 15.76 9.66
N TYR A 318 -4.24 15.71 10.91
CA TYR A 318 -3.36 15.74 12.09
C TYR A 318 -2.51 17.01 12.29
N ALA A 319 -2.75 18.09 11.53
CA ALA A 319 -2.03 19.36 11.69
C ALA A 319 -2.24 19.97 13.09
N ASP A 320 -3.39 19.76 13.75
CA ASP A 320 -3.61 20.24 15.12
C ASP A 320 -2.74 19.48 16.15
N PHE A 321 -2.21 18.31 15.77
CA PHE A 321 -1.23 17.57 16.55
C PHE A 321 0.22 17.95 16.17
N GLY A 322 0.41 18.94 15.29
CA GLY A 322 1.71 19.37 14.81
C GLY A 322 2.36 18.40 13.81
N THR A 323 1.57 17.53 13.17
CA THR A 323 2.05 16.55 12.19
C THR A 323 1.88 17.09 10.78
N ASP A 324 2.96 17.04 9.98
CA ASP A 324 2.88 17.24 8.53
C ASP A 324 2.47 15.93 7.86
N TYR A 325 1.17 15.71 7.73
CA TYR A 325 0.63 14.46 7.19
C TYR A 325 0.92 14.29 5.70
N GLN A 326 0.95 15.38 4.93
CA GLN A 326 1.31 15.32 3.51
C GLN A 326 2.70 14.70 3.34
N THR A 327 3.71 15.22 4.05
CA THR A 327 5.07 14.66 3.98
C THR A 327 5.11 13.23 4.54
N TYR A 328 4.41 12.99 5.66
CA TYR A 328 4.34 11.67 6.28
C TYR A 328 3.78 10.60 5.33
N ALA A 329 2.63 10.86 4.71
CA ALA A 329 1.89 9.89 3.91
C ALA A 329 2.50 9.70 2.52
N MET A 330 2.95 10.78 1.88
CA MET A 330 3.43 10.76 0.50
C MET A 330 4.74 9.97 0.34
N GLY A 331 5.68 10.07 1.29
CA GLY A 331 7.03 9.51 1.17
C GLY A 331 7.82 10.08 -0.02
N THR A 332 8.99 9.52 -0.31
CA THR A 332 9.76 9.89 -1.51
C THR A 332 9.29 9.11 -2.75
N LEU A 333 9.68 9.59 -3.94
CA LEU A 333 9.34 8.90 -5.19
C LEU A 333 9.97 7.50 -5.26
N GLU A 334 11.18 7.34 -4.71
CA GLU A 334 11.93 6.09 -4.63
C GLU A 334 11.33 5.09 -3.63
N GLU A 335 10.53 5.56 -2.68
CA GLU A 335 9.75 4.70 -1.78
C GLU A 335 8.44 4.23 -2.42
N ARG A 336 7.99 4.94 -3.46
CA ARG A 336 6.75 4.65 -4.20
C ARG A 336 6.99 3.79 -5.43
N CYS A 337 8.04 4.09 -6.20
CA CYS A 337 8.29 3.53 -7.51
C CYS A 337 9.74 3.05 -7.65
N PHE A 338 9.95 1.74 -7.79
CA PHE A 338 11.30 1.14 -7.87
C PHE A 338 11.27 -0.28 -8.43
N VAL A 339 12.45 -0.78 -8.81
CA VAL A 339 12.65 -2.17 -9.23
C VAL A 339 13.14 -3.00 -8.04
N ILE A 340 12.46 -4.12 -7.80
CA ILE A 340 12.86 -5.19 -6.89
C ILE A 340 13.59 -6.25 -7.74
N PRO A 341 14.93 -6.36 -7.62
CA PRO A 341 15.68 -7.36 -8.36
C PRO A 341 15.39 -8.76 -7.83
N LEU A 342 15.54 -9.77 -8.69
CA LEU A 342 15.64 -11.16 -8.23
C LEU A 342 16.93 -11.35 -7.41
N ARG A 343 16.94 -12.34 -6.51
CA ARG A 343 18.08 -12.65 -5.63
C ARG A 343 18.86 -13.87 -6.07
#